data_AF-A0A9D6CSB6-F1
#
_entry.id   AF-A0A9D6CSB6-F1
#
_cell.length_a   1.000
_cell.length_b   1.000
_cell.length_c   1.000
_cell.angle_alpha   90.00
_cell.angle_beta   90.00
_cell.angle_gamma   90.00
#
_symmetry.space_group_name_H-M   'P 1'
#
loop_
_entity.id
_entity.type
_entity.pdbx_description
1 polymer ?
#
loop_
_entity_poly.entity_id
_entity_poly.type
_entity_poly.pdbx_seq_one_letter_code
_entity_poly.pdbx_strand_id
1 'polypeptide(L)' 'MRHHECDKCGSDLLCCLNCRYFDPGRHNQCAESQAEWVTNKENRNFCDFFEPRTTVDLSGGAARPGVDARKQFDDLFK' A
#
# COMPACT_ATOMS: atom_id res chain seq x y z
N MET A 1 12.30 19.74 -10.01
CA MET A 1 11.92 18.60 -9.14
C MET A 1 10.53 18.85 -8.60
N ARG A 2 9.55 18.06 -9.01
CA ARG A 2 8.25 18.03 -8.32
C ARG A 2 8.44 17.15 -7.08
N HIS A 3 8.56 17.76 -5.89
CA HIS A 3 8.97 17.09 -4.64
C HIS A 3 8.06 15.95 -4.15
N HIS A 4 6.96 15.67 -4.85
CA HIS A 4 5.89 14.79 -4.40
C HIS A 4 5.44 13.79 -5.47
N GLU A 5 6.18 13.67 -6.57
CA GLU A 5 5.95 12.69 -7.63
C GLU A 5 7.24 11.89 -7.84
N CYS A 6 7.12 10.62 -8.24
CA CYS A 6 8.25 9.80 -8.62
C CYS A 6 8.81 10.22 -9.98
N ASP A 7 10.09 10.53 -10.07
CA ASP A 7 10.73 10.95 -11.33
C ASP A 7 10.73 9.87 -12.43
N LYS A 8 10.51 8.59 -12.08
CA LYS A 8 10.50 7.47 -13.05
C LYS A 8 9.13 7.18 -13.64
N CYS A 9 8.08 7.23 -12.82
CA CYS A 9 6.73 6.78 -13.20
C CYS A 9 5.64 7.82 -12.98
N GLY A 10 5.94 8.98 -12.40
CA GLY A 10 5.00 10.06 -12.14
C GLY A 10 4.01 9.80 -11.00
N SER A 11 4.08 8.65 -10.33
CA SER A 11 3.19 8.31 -9.21
C SER A 11 3.38 9.27 -8.03
N ASP A 12 2.30 9.59 -7.32
CA ASP A 12 2.34 10.42 -6.14
C ASP A 12 3.09 9.75 -4.98
N LEU A 13 4.00 10.48 -4.37
CA LEU A 13 4.75 10.03 -3.19
C LEU A 13 4.01 10.34 -1.89
N LEU A 14 3.19 11.39 -1.86
CA LEU A 14 2.33 11.78 -0.73
C LEU A 14 0.97 11.07 -0.75
N CYS A 15 0.98 9.74 -0.76
CA CYS A 15 -0.22 8.92 -0.78
C CYS A 15 -0.26 7.97 0.43
N CYS A 16 -1.43 7.41 0.75
CA CYS A 16 -1.56 6.53 1.92
C CYS A 16 -0.62 5.33 1.84
N LEU A 17 -0.42 4.73 0.65
CA LEU A 17 0.47 3.57 0.49
C LEU A 17 1.92 3.83 0.95
N ASN A 18 2.37 5.08 0.88
CA ASN A 18 3.70 5.49 1.29
C ASN A 18 3.76 6.02 2.73
N CYS A 19 2.64 6.00 3.46
CA CYS A 19 2.56 6.43 4.85
C CYS A 19 2.91 5.27 5.81
N ARG A 20 3.64 5.56 6.90
CA ARG A 20 3.94 4.58 7.95
C ARG A 20 2.69 4.04 8.68
N TYR A 21 1.61 4.83 8.70
CA TYR A 21 0.37 4.49 9.40
C TYR A 21 -0.58 3.69 8.53
N PHE A 22 -0.28 3.49 7.24
CA PHE A 22 -1.12 2.68 6.38
C PHE A 22 -1.03 1.20 6.77
N ASP A 23 -2.21 0.64 7.03
CA ASP A 23 -2.40 -0.73 7.48
C ASP A 23 -3.67 -1.28 6.84
N PRO A 24 -3.56 -2.16 5.82
CA PRO A 24 -4.71 -2.67 5.08
C PRO A 24 -5.67 -3.51 5.94
N GLY A 25 -5.24 -3.97 7.12
CA GLY A 25 -6.06 -4.75 8.05
C GLY A 25 -7.00 -3.91 8.92
N ARG A 26 -6.87 -2.58 8.90
CA ARG A 26 -7.70 -1.67 9.71
C ARG A 26 -8.92 -1.18 8.94
N HIS A 27 -9.97 -0.81 9.68
CA HIS A 27 -11.24 -0.33 9.12
C HIS A 27 -11.07 0.79 8.08
N ASN A 28 -10.27 1.81 8.41
CA ASN A 28 -9.99 2.94 7.51
C ASN A 28 -8.72 2.75 6.69
N GLN A 29 -8.11 1.57 6.79
CA GLN A 29 -6.78 1.24 6.31
C GLN A 29 -5.68 2.17 6.85
N CYS A 30 -5.89 2.71 8.05
CA CYS A 30 -5.01 3.64 8.74
C CYS A 30 -4.93 3.28 10.23
N ALA A 31 -3.73 3.34 10.81
CA ALA A 31 -3.47 3.11 12.21
C ALA A 31 -3.80 4.33 13.09
N GLU A 32 -3.77 5.53 12.50
CA GLU A 32 -4.20 6.75 13.18
C GLU A 32 -5.73 6.86 13.15
N SER A 33 -6.34 6.95 14.33
CA SER A 33 -7.80 6.94 14.49
C SER A 33 -8.44 8.30 14.23
N GLN A 34 -7.67 9.39 14.38
CA GLN A 34 -8.13 10.75 14.12
C GLN A 34 -7.95 11.17 12.65
N ALA A 35 -7.26 10.37 11.84
CA ALA A 35 -7.04 10.68 10.43
C ALA A 35 -8.35 10.65 9.64
N GLU A 36 -8.52 11.63 8.75
CA GLU A 36 -9.66 11.67 7.83
C GLU A 36 -9.65 10.47 6.86
N TRP A 37 -10.84 10.05 6.45
CA TRP A 37 -10.97 8.95 5.50
C TRP A 37 -10.55 9.40 4.09
N VAL A 38 -9.45 8.83 3.61
CA VAL A 38 -9.03 8.90 2.20
C VAL A 38 -9.65 7.76 1.38
N THR A 39 -10.39 8.08 0.30
CA THR A 39 -11.00 7.08 -0.59
C THR A 39 -9.99 6.41 -1.51
N ASN A 40 -9.15 7.18 -2.20
CA ASN A 40 -8.10 6.66 -3.08
C ASN A 40 -6.74 6.69 -2.36
N LYS A 41 -6.22 5.50 -2.03
CA LYS A 41 -4.99 5.34 -1.25
C LYS A 41 -3.70 5.57 -2.06
N GLU A 42 -3.80 5.53 -3.38
CA GLU A 42 -2.67 5.64 -4.31
C GLU A 42 -2.42 7.08 -4.79
N ASN A 43 -3.48 7.90 -4.80
CA ASN A 43 -3.39 9.31 -5.17
C ASN A 43 -2.85 10.16 -4.03
N ARG A 44 -2.33 11.34 -4.39
CA ARG A 44 -1.99 12.37 -3.42
C ARG A 44 -3.14 12.65 -2.47
N ASN A 45 -2.83 12.71 -1.18
CA ASN A 45 -3.70 13.29 -0.17
C ASN A 45 -2.94 14.33 0.66
N PHE A 46 -3.71 15.11 1.42
CA PHE A 46 -3.21 16.17 2.30
C PHE A 46 -3.43 15.78 3.77
N CYS A 47 -3.28 14.50 4.09
CA CYS A 47 -3.46 14.01 5.45
C CYS A 47 -2.43 14.68 6.39
N ASP A 48 -2.91 15.36 7.43
CA ASP A 48 -2.05 16.04 8.41
C ASP A 48 -1.16 15.08 9.22
N PHE A 49 -1.56 13.81 9.29
CA PHE A 49 -0.83 12.74 9.97
C PHE A 49 0.13 11.98 9.05
N PHE A 50 0.35 12.44 7.81
CA PHE A 50 1.23 11.74 6.90
C PHE A 50 2.68 11.74 7.42
N GLU A 51 3.23 10.54 7.61
CA GLU A 51 4.65 10.32 7.86
C GLU A 51 5.19 9.31 6.85
N PRO A 52 6.26 9.63 6.11
CA PRO A 52 6.78 8.75 5.07
C PRO A 52 7.32 7.45 5.67
N ARG A 53 6.96 6.33 5.05
CA ARG A 53 7.49 5.02 5.40
C ARG A 53 8.95 4.91 4.93
N THR A 54 9.87 4.67 5.86
CA THR A 54 11.31 4.52 5.56
C THR A 54 11.74 3.08 5.29
N THR A 55 10.84 2.12 5.54
CA THR A 55 11.06 0.70 5.31
C THR A 55 10.11 0.20 4.23
N VAL A 56 10.67 -0.43 3.20
CA VAL A 56 9.89 -1.12 2.18
C VAL A 56 9.82 -2.59 2.57
N ASP A 57 8.61 -3.07 2.80
CA ASP A 57 8.37 -4.49 3.03
C ASP A 57 8.27 -5.20 1.68
N LEU A 58 9.36 -5.88 1.29
CA LEU A 58 9.42 -6.68 0.07
C LEU A 58 8.75 -8.06 0.21
N SER A 59 8.16 -8.38 1.37
CA SER A 59 7.45 -9.64 1.57
C SER A 59 6.08 -9.68 0.85
N GLY A 60 5.56 -8.51 0.45
CA GLY A 60 4.33 -8.36 -0.30
C GLY A 60 4.46 -8.81 -1.76
N GLY A 61 4.26 -10.10 -2.01
CA GLY A 61 4.05 -10.63 -3.35
C GLY A 61 5.33 -10.99 -4.11
N ALA A 62 6.19 -11.82 -3.51
CA ALA A 62 7.00 -12.69 -4.35
C ALA A 62 6.04 -13.63 -5.10
N ALA A 63 5.88 -13.42 -6.41
CA ALA A 63 5.38 -14.49 -7.27
C ALA A 63 6.28 -15.69 -7.02
N ARG A 64 5.79 -16.69 -6.30
CA ARG A 64 6.54 -17.92 -6.02
C ARG A 64 6.85 -18.56 -7.37
N PRO A 65 8.12 -18.60 -7.81
CA PRO A 65 8.45 -19.21 -9.10
C PRO A 65 8.06 -20.69 -9.03
N GLY A 66 7.23 -21.16 -9.96
CA GLY A 66 6.90 -22.59 -10.08
C GLY A 66 5.67 -23.08 -9.31
N VAL A 67 4.76 -22.19 -8.90
CA VAL A 67 3.50 -22.60 -8.30
C VAL A 67 2.41 -22.72 -9.36
N ASP A 68 1.94 -23.95 -9.60
CA ASP A 68 0.73 -24.20 -10.39
C ASP A 68 -0.50 -23.66 -9.65
N ALA A 69 -0.98 -22.50 -10.09
CA ALA A 69 -2.14 -21.83 -9.54
C ALA A 69 -3.41 -22.71 -9.59
N ARG A 70 -3.50 -23.62 -10.57
CA ARG A 70 -4.63 -24.55 -10.74
C ARG A 70 -4.68 -25.54 -9.57
N LYS A 71 -3.52 -26.14 -9.25
CA LYS A 71 -3.42 -27.10 -8.14
C LYS A 71 -3.74 -26.47 -6.79
N GLN A 72 -3.28 -25.24 -6.52
CA GLN A 72 -3.59 -24.55 -5.27
C GLN A 72 -5.06 -24.19 -5.16
N PHE A 73 -5.71 -23.82 -6.26
CA PHE A 73 -7.14 -23.61 -6.29
C PHE A 73 -7.89 -24.89 -5.94
N ASP A 74 -7.55 -26.01 -6.58
CA ASP A 74 -8.23 -27.30 -6.35
C ASP A 74 -8.05 -27.83 -4.91
N ASP A 75 -6.94 -27.55 -4.25
CA ASP A 75 -6.68 -27.97 -2.87
C ASP A 75 -7.50 -27.15 -1.83
N LEU A 76 -8.05 -25.99 -2.20
CA LEU A 76 -8.94 -25.21 -1.31
C LEU A 76 -10.34 -25.80 -1.20
N PHE A 77 -10.76 -26.63 -2.15
CA PHE A 77 -12.10 -27.20 -2.24
C PHE A 77 -12.13 -28.72 -1.98
N LYS A 78 -11.04 -29.29 -1.43
CA LYS A 78 -11.03 -30.67 -0.92
C LYS A 78 -11.53 -30.75 0.51
#